data_AF-A0A928H775-F1
#
_entry.id   AF-A0A928H775-F1
#
_cell.length_a   1.000
_cell.length_b   1.000
_cell.length_c   1.000
_cell.angle_alpha   90.00
_cell.angle_beta   90.00
_cell.angle_gamma   90.00
#
_symmetry.space_group_name_H-M   'P 1'
#
loop_
_entity.id
_entity.type
_entity.pdbx_description
1 polymer ?
#
loop_
_entity_poly.entity_id
_entity_poly.type
_entity_poly.pdbx_seq_one_letter_code
_entity_poly.pdbx_strand_id
1 'polypeptide(L)'
;MLLVKRQSFELSSSARLVKAADVQTVCDAQSVIAAAEAEAAKLVEDAKAAFEEERRRGYAKGLADVQAEVARRKLELAEESAAFMVSVEEKMGDIVMKALRKCVDEIGDRELVVQIVRKVMKAVVRNQRQITLRVSPDMVESVRSRMNGILADFPLLDEVDVQEDPRLKGTACAVETAAGIADASIETQLAAVEESIRRRFAREG
;
A
#
# COMPACT_ATOMS: atom_id res chain seq x y z
N MET A 1 57.73 -30.02 61.54
CA MET A 1 57.72 -29.84 63.00
C MET A 1 56.30 -29.51 63.41
N LEU A 2 55.48 -30.51 63.74
CA LEU A 2 54.08 -30.31 64.16
C LEU A 2 54.05 -30.14 65.69
N LEU A 3 53.67 -28.95 66.16
CA LEU A 3 53.44 -28.65 67.57
C LEU A 3 52.02 -29.07 67.94
N VAL A 4 51.87 -30.28 68.46
CA VAL A 4 50.61 -30.74 69.08
C VAL A 4 50.57 -30.25 70.51
N LYS A 5 49.57 -29.42 70.83
CA LYS A 5 49.32 -28.84 72.16
C LYS A 5 49.13 -30.00 73.17
N ARG A 6 49.95 -30.06 74.23
CA ARG A 6 49.89 -31.08 75.29
C ARG A 6 48.50 -31.08 75.95
N GLN A 7 47.62 -31.95 75.47
CA GLN A 7 46.50 -32.48 76.24
C GLN A 7 46.85 -33.91 76.64
N SER A 8 46.57 -34.25 77.89
CA SER A 8 46.90 -35.52 78.53
C SER A 8 46.40 -36.70 77.70
N PHE A 9 47.30 -37.57 77.24
CA PHE A 9 46.94 -38.81 76.55
C PHE A 9 46.89 -39.95 77.58
N GLU A 10 45.69 -40.47 77.85
CA GLU A 10 45.53 -41.79 78.47
C GLU A 10 45.65 -42.85 77.38
N LEU A 11 46.76 -43.59 77.39
CA LEU A 11 46.98 -44.72 76.49
C LEU A 11 46.18 -45.92 77.00
N SER A 12 45.00 -46.12 76.43
CA SER A 12 44.24 -47.36 76.59
C SER A 12 44.96 -48.51 75.87
N SER A 13 45.07 -49.68 76.51
CA SER A 13 45.77 -50.86 75.98
C SER A 13 45.15 -51.46 74.71
N SER A 14 44.00 -50.93 74.27
CA SER A 14 43.30 -51.32 73.04
C SER A 14 43.48 -50.34 71.86
N ALA A 15 44.30 -49.29 71.99
CA ALA A 15 44.51 -48.31 70.92
C ALA A 15 45.52 -48.80 69.86
N ARG A 16 45.14 -48.70 68.57
CA ARG A 16 46.05 -48.98 67.44
C ARG A 16 46.91 -47.75 67.13
N LEU A 17 48.23 -47.94 67.10
CA LEU A 17 49.20 -46.91 66.72
C LEU A 17 49.39 -46.87 65.20
N VAL A 18 49.29 -45.68 64.61
CA VAL A 18 49.51 -45.43 63.17
C VAL A 18 50.86 -44.73 62.99
N LYS A 19 51.62 -45.09 61.96
CA LYS A 19 52.91 -44.45 61.67
C LYS A 19 52.68 -43.02 61.19
N ALA A 20 53.53 -42.09 61.62
CA ALA A 20 53.43 -40.68 61.25
C ALA A 20 53.45 -40.45 59.72
N ALA A 21 54.19 -41.27 58.95
CA ALA A 21 54.23 -41.20 57.49
C ALA A 21 52.89 -41.54 56.82
N ASP A 22 52.14 -42.50 57.37
CA ASP A 22 50.83 -42.90 56.85
C ASP A 22 49.80 -41.80 57.13
N VAL A 23 49.87 -41.16 58.32
CA VAL A 23 49.04 -40.00 58.65
C VAL A 23 49.31 -38.82 57.70
N GLN A 24 50.58 -38.52 57.42
CA GLN A 24 50.94 -37.45 56.49
C GLN A 24 50.42 -37.71 55.07
N THR A 25 50.55 -38.94 54.58
CA THR A 25 50.07 -39.33 53.23
C THR A 25 48.55 -39.15 53.11
N VAL A 26 47.79 -39.50 54.16
CA VAL A 26 46.34 -39.28 54.21
C VAL A 26 46.00 -37.79 54.25
N CYS A 27 46.73 -36.98 55.02
CA CYS A 27 46.52 -35.52 55.06
C CYS A 27 46.82 -34.86 53.70
N ASP A 28 47.89 -35.28 53.01
CA ASP A 28 48.25 -34.73 51.70
C ASP A 28 47.19 -35.12 50.65
N ALA A 29 46.73 -36.37 50.66
CA ALA A 29 45.64 -36.81 49.78
C ALA A 29 44.32 -36.04 50.04
N GLN A 30 43.98 -35.79 51.31
CA GLN A 30 42.82 -34.97 51.68
C GLN A 30 42.96 -33.53 51.18
N SER A 31 44.17 -32.97 51.22
CA SER A 31 44.43 -31.61 50.70
C SER A 31 44.25 -31.51 49.19
N VAL A 32 44.66 -32.53 48.44
CA VAL A 32 44.50 -32.59 46.97
C VAL A 32 43.02 -32.74 46.60
N ILE A 33 42.28 -33.61 47.30
CA ILE A 33 40.83 -33.77 47.08
C ILE A 33 40.10 -32.46 47.39
N ALA A 34 40.42 -31.81 48.52
CA ALA A 34 39.81 -30.52 48.88
C ALA A 34 40.11 -29.42 47.85
N ALA A 35 41.34 -29.38 47.31
CA ALA A 35 41.71 -28.44 46.26
C ALA A 35 40.96 -28.72 44.95
N ALA A 36 40.84 -29.99 44.55
CA ALA A 36 40.11 -30.40 43.35
C ALA A 36 38.59 -30.13 43.48
N GLU A 37 38.00 -30.35 44.66
CA GLU A 37 36.60 -30.02 44.95
C GLU A 37 36.37 -28.50 44.91
N ALA A 38 37.28 -27.70 45.46
CA ALA A 38 37.20 -26.24 45.40
C ALA A 38 37.32 -25.72 43.95
N GLU A 39 38.23 -26.27 43.15
CA GLU A 39 38.38 -25.91 41.75
C GLU A 39 37.16 -26.34 40.91
N ALA A 40 36.64 -27.55 41.14
CA ALA A 40 35.42 -28.02 40.49
C ALA A 40 34.21 -27.13 40.85
N ALA A 41 34.06 -26.74 42.11
CA ALA A 41 33.02 -25.81 42.54
C ALA A 41 33.14 -24.46 41.82
N LYS A 42 34.36 -23.92 41.71
CA LYS A 42 34.62 -22.67 41.00
C LYS A 42 34.28 -22.77 39.50
N LEU A 43 34.69 -23.83 38.84
CA LEU A 43 34.37 -24.07 37.42
C LEU A 43 32.86 -24.14 37.18
N VAL A 44 32.11 -24.75 38.10
CA VAL A 44 30.65 -24.82 38.02
C VAL A 44 30.03 -23.43 38.20
N GLU A 45 30.53 -22.61 39.10
CA GLU A 45 30.06 -21.22 39.26
C GLU A 45 30.38 -20.36 38.03
N ASP A 46 31.61 -20.42 37.52
CA ASP A 46 32.02 -19.69 36.32
C ASP A 46 31.18 -20.10 35.11
N ALA A 47 30.92 -21.40 34.95
CA ALA A 47 30.07 -21.92 33.87
C ALA A 47 28.61 -21.44 33.99
N LYS A 48 28.06 -21.37 35.21
CA LYS A 48 26.71 -20.83 35.44
C LYS A 48 26.65 -19.34 35.11
N ALA A 49 27.64 -18.57 35.53
CA ALA A 49 27.71 -17.14 35.26
C ALA A 49 27.78 -16.87 33.74
N ALA A 50 28.65 -17.59 33.02
CA ALA A 50 28.76 -17.49 31.57
C ALA A 50 27.45 -17.90 30.86
N PHE A 51 26.80 -18.96 31.32
CA PHE A 51 25.51 -19.39 30.78
C PHE A 51 24.41 -18.33 30.98
N GLU A 52 24.32 -17.72 32.16
CA GLU A 52 23.33 -16.68 32.43
C GLU A 52 23.57 -15.41 31.60
N GLU A 53 24.83 -15.03 31.41
CA GLU A 53 25.20 -13.90 30.57
C GLU A 53 24.83 -14.13 29.11
N GLU A 54 25.21 -15.27 28.53
CA GLU A 54 24.88 -15.60 27.15
C GLU A 54 23.37 -15.81 26.97
N ARG A 55 22.67 -16.36 27.96
CA ARG A 55 21.20 -16.44 27.94
C ARG A 55 20.57 -15.05 27.89
N ARG A 56 21.06 -14.11 28.70
CA ARG A 56 20.58 -12.72 28.71
C ARG A 56 20.87 -12.03 27.37
N ARG A 57 22.07 -12.22 26.84
CA ARG A 57 22.49 -11.67 25.53
C ARG A 57 21.65 -12.23 24.39
N GLY A 58 21.46 -13.54 24.35
CA GLY A 58 20.63 -14.23 23.36
C GLY A 58 19.17 -13.79 23.42
N TYR A 59 18.62 -13.63 24.63
CA TYR A 59 17.26 -13.10 24.81
C TYR A 59 17.13 -11.65 24.32
N ALA A 60 18.08 -10.77 24.69
CA ALA A 60 18.07 -9.38 24.25
C ALA A 60 18.20 -9.25 22.72
N LYS A 61 19.10 -10.04 22.11
CA LYS A 61 19.25 -10.09 20.65
C LYS A 61 17.99 -10.62 19.98
N GLY A 62 17.43 -11.73 20.45
CA GLY A 62 16.21 -12.31 19.91
C GLY A 62 15.03 -11.35 20.00
N LEU A 63 14.91 -10.60 21.09
CA LEU A 63 13.89 -9.57 21.23
C LEU A 63 14.05 -8.45 20.19
N ALA A 64 15.28 -7.98 19.98
CA ALA A 64 15.56 -6.95 18.98
C ALA A 64 15.28 -7.45 17.55
N ASP A 65 15.71 -8.67 17.22
CA ASP A 65 15.50 -9.28 15.91
C ASP A 65 13.99 -9.45 15.61
N VAL A 66 13.22 -9.93 16.59
CA VAL A 66 11.75 -10.07 16.45
C VAL A 66 11.08 -8.71 16.30
N GLN A 67 11.49 -7.69 17.06
CA GLN A 67 10.95 -6.34 16.92
C GLN A 67 11.20 -5.78 15.51
N ALA A 68 12.41 -5.97 14.98
CA ALA A 68 12.76 -5.56 13.63
C ALA A 68 11.93 -6.31 12.57
N GLU A 69 11.77 -7.63 12.72
CA GLU A 69 10.96 -8.43 11.79
C GLU A 69 9.49 -8.02 11.82
N VAL A 70 8.92 -7.80 13.00
CA VAL A 70 7.52 -7.34 13.14
C VAL A 70 7.35 -5.96 12.51
N ALA A 71 8.30 -5.03 12.71
CA ALA A 71 8.26 -3.72 12.07
C ALA A 71 8.29 -3.85 10.54
N ARG A 72 9.17 -4.71 10.01
CA ARG A 72 9.27 -4.96 8.56
C ARG A 72 7.98 -5.54 8.00
N ARG A 73 7.43 -6.59 8.62
CA ARG A 73 6.17 -7.21 8.18
C ARG A 73 4.98 -6.25 8.22
N LYS A 74 4.94 -5.36 9.23
CA LYS A 74 3.91 -4.32 9.31
C LYS A 74 4.01 -3.32 8.16
N LEU A 75 5.23 -2.93 7.77
CA LEU A 75 5.44 -2.05 6.64
C LEU A 75 5.05 -2.73 5.33
N GLU A 76 5.50 -3.96 5.11
CA GLU A 76 5.14 -4.77 3.94
C GLU A 76 3.61 -4.90 3.80
N LEU A 77 2.90 -5.18 4.90
CA LEU A 77 1.44 -5.27 4.90
C LEU A 77 0.76 -3.92 4.61
N ALA A 78 1.30 -2.82 5.13
CA ALA A 78 0.76 -1.49 4.87
C ALA A 78 0.93 -1.11 3.39
N GLU A 79 2.08 -1.43 2.79
CA GLU A 79 2.34 -1.21 1.36
C GLU A 79 1.41 -2.07 0.49
N GLU A 80 1.24 -3.36 0.81
CA GLU A 80 0.34 -4.25 0.09
C GLU A 80 -1.12 -3.77 0.18
N SER A 81 -1.56 -3.34 1.37
CA SER A 81 -2.89 -2.78 1.57
C SER A 81 -3.10 -1.49 0.76
N ALA A 82 -2.12 -0.61 0.71
CA ALA A 82 -2.19 0.62 -0.08
C ALA A 82 -2.28 0.33 -1.58
N ALA A 83 -1.42 -0.57 -2.09
CA ALA A 83 -1.46 -1.00 -3.49
C ALA A 83 -2.79 -1.67 -3.84
N PHE A 84 -3.34 -2.48 -2.93
CA PHE A 84 -4.64 -3.11 -3.12
C PHE A 84 -5.76 -2.07 -3.25
N MET A 85 -5.80 -1.05 -2.37
CA MET A 85 -6.81 0.02 -2.43
C MET A 85 -6.76 0.77 -3.76
N VAL A 86 -5.57 1.17 -4.22
CA VAL A 86 -5.40 1.81 -5.54
C VAL A 86 -5.95 0.92 -6.65
N SER A 87 -5.65 -0.38 -6.62
CA SER A 87 -6.16 -1.31 -7.63
C SER A 87 -7.69 -1.46 -7.62
N VAL A 88 -8.32 -1.30 -6.45
CA VAL A 88 -9.78 -1.35 -6.31
C VAL A 88 -10.41 -0.08 -6.88
N GLU A 89 -9.83 1.08 -6.59
CA GLU A 89 -10.29 2.37 -7.12
C GLU A 89 -10.22 2.42 -8.64
N GLU A 90 -9.12 1.94 -9.25
CA GLU A 90 -8.99 1.85 -10.71
C GLU A 90 -10.08 0.96 -11.32
N LYS A 91 -10.30 -0.22 -10.75
CA LYS A 91 -11.36 -1.14 -11.21
C LYS A 91 -12.75 -0.53 -11.06
N MET A 92 -13.01 0.22 -9.98
CA MET A 92 -14.27 0.91 -9.78
C MET A 92 -14.48 1.99 -10.86
N GLY A 93 -13.46 2.78 -11.17
CA GLY A 93 -13.47 3.75 -12.27
C GLY A 93 -13.83 3.10 -13.60
N ASP A 94 -13.18 1.98 -13.93
CA ASP A 94 -13.46 1.21 -15.15
C ASP A 94 -14.89 0.69 -15.21
N ILE A 95 -15.42 0.17 -14.10
CA ILE A 95 -16.80 -0.34 -14.03
C ILE A 95 -17.80 0.81 -14.25
N VAL A 96 -17.59 1.95 -13.60
CA VAL A 96 -18.44 3.14 -13.76
C VAL A 96 -18.42 3.62 -15.21
N MET A 97 -17.24 3.71 -15.83
CA MET A 97 -17.11 4.14 -17.22
C MET A 97 -17.76 3.14 -18.20
N LYS A 98 -17.66 1.84 -17.95
CA LYS A 98 -18.35 0.81 -18.75
C LYS A 98 -19.87 0.94 -18.63
N ALA A 99 -20.39 1.13 -17.41
CA ALA A 99 -21.81 1.36 -17.19
C ALA A 99 -22.29 2.64 -17.88
N LEU A 100 -21.53 3.72 -17.78
CA LEU A 100 -21.87 5.00 -18.41
C LEU A 100 -21.90 4.89 -19.94
N ARG A 101 -20.90 4.25 -20.55
CA ARG A 101 -20.88 3.99 -22.01
C ARG A 101 -22.09 3.18 -22.44
N LYS A 102 -22.41 2.10 -21.71
CA LYS A 102 -23.60 1.28 -22.00
C LYS A 102 -24.91 2.08 -21.93
N CYS A 103 -25.08 2.94 -20.93
CA CYS A 103 -26.26 3.80 -20.82
C CYS A 103 -26.36 4.81 -21.98
N VAL A 104 -25.22 5.33 -22.45
CA VAL A 104 -25.16 6.22 -23.62
C VAL A 104 -25.54 5.48 -24.90
N ASP A 105 -25.03 4.25 -25.08
CA ASP A 105 -25.31 3.42 -26.25
C ASP A 105 -26.82 3.07 -26.37
N GLU A 106 -27.53 2.94 -25.25
CA GLU A 106 -28.98 2.68 -25.20
C GLU A 106 -29.85 3.84 -25.74
N ILE A 107 -29.34 5.07 -25.77
CA ILE A 107 -30.06 6.25 -26.27
C ILE A 107 -30.17 6.23 -27.80
N GLY A 108 -29.17 5.65 -28.48
CA GLY A 108 -29.04 5.63 -29.93
C GLY A 108 -28.44 6.92 -30.51
N ASP A 109 -27.59 6.74 -31.52
CA ASP A 109 -26.74 7.79 -32.08
C ASP A 109 -27.48 9.06 -32.52
N ARG A 110 -28.62 8.92 -33.19
CA ARG A 110 -29.37 10.06 -33.73
C ARG A 110 -29.94 10.95 -32.63
N GLU A 111 -30.49 10.35 -31.58
CA GLU A 111 -31.03 11.09 -30.44
C GLU A 111 -29.89 11.74 -29.65
N LEU A 112 -28.81 10.99 -29.42
CA LEU A 112 -27.64 11.45 -28.71
C LEU A 112 -27.02 12.70 -29.36
N VAL A 113 -26.81 12.69 -30.69
CA VAL A 113 -26.25 13.84 -31.42
C VAL A 113 -27.14 15.09 -31.27
N VAL A 114 -28.46 14.93 -31.36
CA VAL A 114 -29.41 16.05 -31.22
C VAL A 114 -29.34 16.66 -29.82
N GLN A 115 -29.22 15.83 -28.78
CA GLN A 115 -29.06 16.32 -27.41
C GLN A 115 -27.72 17.01 -27.19
N ILE A 116 -26.64 16.49 -27.78
CA ILE A 116 -25.31 17.11 -27.73
C ILE A 116 -25.37 18.49 -28.39
N VAL A 117 -25.93 18.59 -29.60
CA VAL A 117 -26.07 19.86 -30.32
C VAL A 117 -26.83 20.88 -29.48
N ARG A 118 -27.97 20.50 -28.90
CA ARG A 118 -28.76 21.37 -28.00
C ARG A 118 -27.95 21.84 -26.79
N LYS A 119 -27.16 20.95 -26.17
CA LYS A 119 -26.30 21.28 -25.02
C LYS A 119 -25.20 22.27 -25.40
N VAL A 120 -24.56 22.08 -26.56
CA VAL A 120 -23.49 22.95 -27.04
C VAL A 120 -24.04 24.31 -27.42
N MET A 121 -25.16 24.36 -28.14
CA MET A 121 -25.84 25.62 -28.44
C MET A 121 -26.09 26.40 -27.15
N LYS A 122 -26.68 25.78 -26.12
CA LYS A 122 -26.89 26.44 -24.82
C LYS A 122 -25.62 27.04 -24.20
N ALA A 123 -24.46 26.41 -24.40
CA ALA A 123 -23.19 26.92 -23.91
C ALA A 123 -22.67 28.10 -24.74
N VAL A 124 -22.85 28.06 -26.07
CA VAL A 124 -22.29 29.04 -27.02
C VAL A 124 -23.19 30.27 -27.20
N VAL A 125 -24.52 30.13 -27.10
CA VAL A 125 -25.52 31.22 -27.26
C VAL A 125 -25.24 32.42 -26.34
N ARG A 126 -24.52 32.22 -25.23
CA ARG A 126 -24.18 33.32 -24.31
C ARG A 126 -23.28 34.38 -24.92
N ASN A 127 -22.45 34.03 -25.91
CA ASN A 127 -21.37 34.90 -26.40
C ASN A 127 -21.36 35.11 -27.93
N GLN A 128 -22.15 34.39 -28.72
CA GLN A 128 -22.05 34.39 -30.19
C GLN A 128 -23.43 34.27 -30.84
N ARG A 129 -23.68 35.03 -31.92
CA ARG A 129 -24.97 35.03 -32.65
C ARG A 129 -24.98 34.18 -33.93
N GLN A 130 -23.81 33.87 -34.47
CA GLN A 130 -23.62 33.03 -35.65
C GLN A 130 -22.72 31.85 -35.32
N ILE A 131 -23.15 30.66 -35.72
CA ILE A 131 -22.47 29.41 -35.39
C ILE A 131 -22.51 28.48 -36.61
N THR A 132 -21.38 27.84 -36.91
CA THR A 132 -21.33 26.74 -37.89
C THR A 132 -21.18 25.42 -37.14
N LEU A 133 -22.16 24.54 -37.27
CA LEU A 133 -22.15 23.20 -36.71
C LEU A 133 -21.63 22.22 -37.76
N ARG A 134 -20.48 21.61 -37.49
CA ARG A 134 -19.93 20.50 -38.28
C ARG A 134 -20.34 19.16 -37.67
N VAL A 135 -20.91 18.29 -38.49
CA VAL A 135 -21.39 16.97 -38.08
C VAL A 135 -20.91 15.89 -39.05
N SER A 136 -20.87 14.64 -38.59
CA SER A 136 -20.57 13.52 -39.47
C SER A 136 -21.60 13.42 -40.62
N PRO A 137 -21.20 12.93 -41.80
CA PRO A 137 -22.12 12.73 -42.93
C PRO A 137 -23.32 11.84 -42.57
N ASP A 138 -23.12 10.84 -41.69
CA ASP A 138 -24.17 9.90 -41.27
C ASP A 138 -25.26 10.57 -40.41
N MET A 139 -24.95 11.70 -39.78
CA MET A 139 -25.84 12.38 -38.81
C MET A 139 -26.38 13.72 -39.31
N VAL A 140 -25.88 14.25 -40.43
CA VAL A 140 -26.25 15.59 -40.94
C VAL A 140 -27.74 15.73 -41.21
N GLU A 141 -28.38 14.72 -41.79
CA GLU A 141 -29.82 14.73 -42.09
C GLU A 141 -30.67 14.68 -40.81
N SER A 142 -30.23 13.89 -39.83
CA SER A 142 -30.89 13.78 -38.53
C SER A 142 -30.86 15.10 -37.75
N VAL A 143 -29.74 15.82 -37.84
CA VAL A 143 -29.58 17.13 -37.21
C VAL A 143 -30.37 18.20 -37.96
N ARG A 144 -30.28 18.25 -39.29
CA ARG A 144 -31.02 19.23 -40.12
C ARG A 144 -32.53 19.13 -39.95
N SER A 145 -33.08 17.92 -39.96
CA SER A 145 -34.52 17.70 -39.81
C SER A 145 -35.07 18.17 -38.45
N ARG A 146 -34.23 18.16 -37.40
CA ARG A 146 -34.61 18.60 -36.05
C ARG A 146 -34.15 20.02 -35.71
N MET A 147 -33.33 20.65 -36.56
CA MET A 147 -32.71 21.95 -36.30
C MET A 147 -33.73 23.04 -36.04
N ASN A 148 -34.83 23.09 -36.81
CA ASN A 148 -35.89 24.08 -36.62
C ASN A 148 -36.50 24.00 -35.21
N GLY A 149 -36.66 22.80 -34.66
CA GLY A 149 -37.14 22.60 -33.30
C GLY A 149 -36.11 22.97 -32.24
N ILE A 150 -34.81 22.79 -32.51
CA ILE A 150 -33.73 23.21 -31.60
C ILE A 150 -33.63 24.74 -31.56
N LEU A 151 -33.69 25.42 -32.71
CA LEU A 151 -33.61 26.88 -32.81
C LEU A 151 -34.76 27.60 -32.09
N ALA A 152 -35.94 26.98 -32.03
CA ALA A 152 -37.07 27.52 -31.27
C ALA A 152 -36.75 27.74 -29.77
N ASP A 153 -35.82 26.95 -29.21
CA ASP A 153 -35.39 27.08 -27.82
C ASP A 153 -34.30 28.15 -27.61
N PHE A 154 -33.75 28.72 -28.69
CA PHE A 154 -32.63 29.65 -28.67
C PHE A 154 -32.87 30.89 -29.54
N PRO A 155 -33.79 31.79 -29.17
CA PRO A 155 -34.17 32.97 -29.97
C PRO A 155 -33.06 34.03 -30.10
N LEU A 156 -31.92 33.86 -29.42
CA LEU A 156 -30.76 34.75 -29.49
C LEU A 156 -29.75 34.36 -30.58
N LEU A 157 -29.92 33.19 -31.21
CA LEU A 157 -29.13 32.78 -32.37
C LEU A 157 -29.78 33.29 -33.63
N ASP A 158 -29.04 34.08 -34.41
CA ASP A 158 -29.54 34.64 -35.66
C ASP A 158 -29.52 33.57 -36.76
N GLU A 159 -28.46 32.76 -36.81
CA GLU A 159 -28.29 31.72 -37.83
C GLU A 159 -27.37 30.59 -37.35
N VAL A 160 -27.76 29.34 -37.65
CA VAL A 160 -26.93 28.15 -37.47
C VAL A 160 -26.77 27.45 -38.82
N ASP A 161 -25.54 27.42 -39.33
CA ASP A 161 -25.21 26.68 -40.54
C ASP A 161 -24.78 25.25 -40.19
N VAL A 162 -25.40 24.25 -40.81
CA VAL A 162 -25.09 22.83 -40.55
C VAL A 162 -24.34 22.26 -41.74
N GLN A 163 -23.04 22.03 -41.55
CA GLN A 163 -22.14 21.47 -42.56
C GLN A 163 -21.75 20.03 -42.21
N GLU A 164 -21.61 19.20 -43.25
CA GLU A 164 -20.98 17.90 -43.10
C GLU A 164 -19.45 18.04 -43.06
N ASP A 165 -18.81 17.27 -42.19
CA ASP A 165 -17.34 17.16 -42.14
C ASP A 165 -16.96 15.67 -42.28
N PRO A 166 -16.40 15.25 -43.44
CA PRO A 166 -16.01 13.85 -43.68
C PRO A 166 -14.97 13.30 -42.71
N ARG A 167 -14.30 14.17 -41.93
CA ARG A 167 -13.32 13.76 -40.91
C ARG A 167 -14.01 13.29 -39.63
N LEU A 168 -15.26 13.70 -39.39
CA LEU A 168 -16.06 13.32 -38.24
C LEU A 168 -16.80 12.00 -38.52
N LYS A 169 -16.84 11.11 -37.53
CA LYS A 169 -17.47 9.78 -37.62
C LYS A 169 -18.50 9.58 -36.53
N GLY A 170 -19.54 8.78 -36.80
CA GLY A 170 -20.56 8.42 -35.82
C GLY A 170 -21.22 9.65 -35.22
N THR A 171 -21.21 9.76 -33.89
CA THR A 171 -21.85 10.84 -33.13
C THR A 171 -20.97 12.09 -32.93
N ALA A 172 -19.82 12.15 -33.60
CA ALA A 172 -18.91 13.29 -33.50
C ALA A 172 -19.50 14.57 -34.13
N CYS A 173 -19.43 15.66 -33.39
CA CYS A 173 -19.82 16.99 -33.85
C CYS A 173 -18.86 18.06 -33.31
N ALA A 174 -18.61 19.08 -34.10
CA ALA A 174 -17.78 20.22 -33.74
C ALA A 174 -18.55 21.52 -33.99
N VAL A 175 -18.34 22.50 -33.13
CA VAL A 175 -18.97 23.81 -33.24
C VAL A 175 -17.91 24.86 -33.51
N GLU A 176 -18.07 25.57 -34.61
CA GLU A 176 -17.22 26.69 -35.02
C GLU A 176 -17.92 28.02 -34.78
N THR A 177 -17.18 28.94 -34.16
CA THR A 177 -17.61 30.29 -33.80
C THR A 177 -16.49 31.27 -34.09
N ALA A 178 -16.74 32.58 -33.98
CA ALA A 178 -15.69 33.58 -34.14
C ALA A 178 -14.55 33.45 -33.09
N ALA A 179 -14.81 32.78 -31.97
CA ALA A 179 -13.81 32.50 -30.94
C ALA A 179 -12.95 31.25 -31.24
N GLY A 180 -13.36 30.40 -32.19
CA GLY A 180 -12.67 29.16 -32.55
C GLY A 180 -13.58 27.94 -32.70
N ILE A 181 -12.95 26.78 -32.86
CA ILE A 181 -13.60 25.48 -33.05
C ILE A 181 -13.54 24.70 -31.72
N ALA A 182 -14.68 24.22 -31.26
CA ALA A 182 -14.81 23.35 -30.09
C ALA A 182 -15.34 21.97 -30.49
N ASP A 183 -14.65 20.91 -30.06
CA ASP A 183 -15.17 19.54 -30.17
C ASP A 183 -16.25 19.31 -29.10
N ALA A 184 -17.40 18.84 -29.56
CA ALA A 184 -18.55 18.56 -28.72
C ALA A 184 -18.91 17.08 -28.66
N SER A 185 -18.13 16.20 -29.29
CA SER A 185 -18.37 14.77 -29.35
C SER A 185 -18.62 14.15 -27.96
N ILE A 186 -19.44 13.10 -27.94
CA ILE A 186 -19.70 12.36 -26.71
C ILE A 186 -18.43 11.74 -26.14
N GLU A 187 -17.52 11.28 -27.00
CA GLU A 187 -16.24 10.69 -26.58
C GLU A 187 -15.38 11.71 -25.83
N THR A 188 -15.30 12.96 -26.29
CA THR A 188 -14.58 14.02 -25.58
C THR A 188 -15.22 14.33 -24.22
N GLN A 189 -16.56 14.29 -24.13
CA GLN A 189 -17.26 14.46 -22.85
C GLN A 189 -17.03 13.28 -21.89
N LEU A 190 -17.07 12.04 -22.38
CA LEU A 190 -16.80 10.84 -21.59
C LEU A 190 -15.35 10.79 -21.13
N ALA A 191 -14.39 11.18 -21.97
CA ALA A 191 -12.99 11.29 -21.61
C ALA A 191 -12.76 12.32 -20.49
N ALA A 192 -13.46 13.46 -20.53
CA ALA A 192 -13.39 14.45 -19.46
C ALA A 192 -13.96 13.93 -18.13
N VAL A 193 -15.01 13.10 -18.18
CA VAL A 193 -15.55 12.42 -17.00
C VAL A 193 -14.59 11.37 -16.47
N GLU A 194 -14.03 10.52 -17.33
CA GLU A 194 -13.04 9.50 -16.95
C GLU A 194 -11.85 10.14 -16.24
N GLU A 195 -11.31 11.21 -16.81
CA GLU A 195 -10.20 11.96 -16.24
C GLU A 195 -10.57 12.58 -14.88
N SER A 196 -11.80 13.08 -14.73
CA SER A 196 -12.28 13.63 -13.46
C SER A 196 -12.43 12.54 -12.38
N ILE A 197 -12.90 11.36 -12.76
CA ILE A 197 -13.01 10.18 -11.89
C ILE A 197 -11.60 9.73 -11.46
N ARG A 198 -10.69 9.56 -12.42
CA ARG A 198 -9.29 9.15 -12.16
C ARG A 198 -8.58 10.13 -11.24
N ARG A 199 -8.72 11.44 -11.47
CA ARG A 199 -8.15 12.47 -10.59
C ARG A 199 -8.71 12.44 -9.18
N ARG A 200 -9.99 12.08 -9.02
CA ARG A 200 -10.63 12.08 -7.71
C ARG A 200 -10.14 10.91 -6.86
N PHE A 201 -10.02 9.73 -7.46
CA PHE A 201 -9.40 8.58 -6.81
C PHE A 201 -7.93 8.83 -6.50
N ALA A 202 -7.16 9.42 -7.42
CA ALA A 202 -5.76 9.78 -7.19
C ALA A 202 -5.51 10.85 -6.09
N ARG A 203 -6.55 11.49 -5.55
CA ARG A 203 -6.46 12.49 -4.46
C ARG A 203 -6.90 11.94 -3.10
N GLU A 204 -7.60 10.82 -3.07
CA GLU A 204 -8.14 10.21 -1.85
C GLU A 204 -7.27 9.05 -1.34
N GLY A 205 -6.37 8.50 -2.16
CA GLY A 205 -5.27 7.59 -1.77
C GLY A 205 -3.98 8.32 -1.42
#